data_AF-A0A2S6HSE7-F1
#
_entry.id   AF-A0A2S6HSE7-F1
#
_cell.length_a   1.000
_cell.length_b   1.000
_cell.length_c   1.000
_cell.angle_alpha   90.00
_cell.angle_beta   90.00
_cell.angle_gamma   90.00
#
_symmetry.space_group_name_H-M   'P 1'
#
loop_
_entity.id
_entity.type
_entity.pdbx_description
1 polymer ?
#
loop_
_entity_poly.entity_id
_entity_poly.type
_entity_poly.pdbx_seq_one_letter_code
_entity_poly.pdbx_strand_id
1 'polypeptide(L)'
;MRDITLCHPRLQALAAKLTAESDKQGLKIAIGETYRTVEEQDALYAQGRTKPGNKVTNAPGSTYSSYHQWGTAFDIYRNDGLGAYNEAGNFFGRVGAIGVNIGLEWGGNWKSPVDKPHFQLPDWGSSTSGIKKVYASPEAFKKTWVPEVLEKKKSGWKEKDGGWRFYYGDTGECVRNDWVKDHGKWYWFNAAGIMVTNTWYQYNSAWYYLGPDGAMCQSQLVENSGKIYAVDSDGKMITEPVKLTPDQDGVLQYPGLVK
;
A
#
# COMPACT_ATOMS: atom_id res chain seq x y z
N MET A 1 18.96 -0.37 -16.45
CA MET A 1 18.13 -0.31 -15.23
C MET A 1 18.95 -0.99 -14.14
N ARG A 2 19.26 -0.29 -13.05
CA ARG A 2 20.01 -0.90 -11.94
C ARG A 2 19.08 -1.75 -11.07
N ASP A 3 19.67 -2.74 -10.44
CA ASP A 3 18.96 -3.70 -9.61
C ASP A 3 18.51 -3.06 -8.29
N ILE A 4 17.19 -2.89 -8.13
CA ILE A 4 16.60 -2.33 -6.90
C ILE A 4 16.67 -3.32 -5.73
N THR A 5 16.81 -4.63 -6.01
CA THR A 5 16.84 -5.67 -4.97
C THR A 5 18.08 -5.59 -4.07
N LEU A 6 19.11 -4.83 -4.48
CA LEU A 6 20.31 -4.56 -3.70
C LEU A 6 20.10 -3.49 -2.62
N CYS A 7 19.01 -2.74 -2.67
CA CYS A 7 18.64 -1.70 -1.71
C CYS A 7 17.86 -2.26 -0.51
N HIS A 8 17.65 -1.43 0.51
CA HIS A 8 16.89 -1.77 1.72
C HIS A 8 15.47 -2.25 1.37
N PRO A 9 14.94 -3.35 1.95
CA PRO A 9 13.64 -3.92 1.60
C PRO A 9 12.49 -2.91 1.58
N ARG A 10 12.38 -2.06 2.61
CA ARG A 10 11.41 -0.96 2.64
C ARG A 10 11.54 0.01 1.46
N LEU A 11 12.76 0.34 1.04
CA LEU A 11 12.98 1.20 -0.13
C LEU A 11 12.48 0.51 -1.42
N GLN A 12 12.71 -0.80 -1.56
CA GLN A 12 12.21 -1.57 -2.71
C GLN A 12 10.67 -1.49 -2.81
N ALA A 13 9.99 -1.72 -1.69
CA ALA A 13 8.53 -1.64 -1.62
C ALA A 13 8.00 -0.23 -1.95
N LEU A 14 8.66 0.81 -1.45
CA LEU A 14 8.29 2.19 -1.75
C LEU A 14 8.58 2.58 -3.20
N ALA A 15 9.66 2.09 -3.80
CA ALA A 15 9.97 2.32 -5.22
C ALA A 15 8.94 1.65 -6.14
N ALA A 16 8.51 0.43 -5.82
CA ALA A 16 7.43 -0.25 -6.52
C ALA A 16 6.10 0.52 -6.39
N LYS A 17 5.77 0.98 -5.18
CA LYS A 17 4.57 1.81 -4.94
C LYS A 17 4.63 3.14 -5.69
N LEU A 18 5.77 3.82 -5.71
CA LEU A 18 5.97 5.05 -6.46
C LEU A 18 5.71 4.83 -7.95
N THR A 19 6.24 3.74 -8.52
CA THR A 19 6.04 3.38 -9.93
C THR A 19 4.56 3.14 -10.22
N ALA A 20 3.88 2.34 -9.40
CA ALA A 20 2.46 2.03 -9.58
C ALA A 20 1.56 3.27 -9.45
N GLU A 21 1.77 4.10 -8.42
CA GLU A 21 0.97 5.32 -8.21
C GLU A 21 1.25 6.39 -9.27
N SER A 22 2.48 6.48 -9.77
CA SER A 22 2.82 7.37 -10.90
C SER A 22 2.14 6.89 -12.18
N ASP A 23 2.13 5.57 -12.43
CA ASP A 23 1.50 4.98 -13.62
C ASP A 23 -0.01 5.26 -13.69
N LYS A 24 -0.72 5.14 -12.56
CA LYS A 24 -2.14 5.48 -12.41
C LYS A 24 -2.45 6.93 -12.80
N GLN A 25 -1.48 7.83 -12.69
CA GLN A 25 -1.60 9.25 -13.02
C GLN A 25 -1.01 9.60 -14.40
N GLY A 26 -0.67 8.60 -15.20
CA GLY A 26 -0.05 8.75 -16.52
C GLY A 26 1.41 9.22 -16.48
N LEU A 27 2.06 9.17 -15.32
CA LEU A 27 3.45 9.55 -15.13
C LEU A 27 4.34 8.32 -15.29
N LYS A 28 4.75 8.01 -16.52
CA LYS A 28 5.61 6.84 -16.78
C LYS A 28 7.02 7.11 -16.30
N ILE A 29 7.46 6.39 -15.27
CA ILE A 29 8.81 6.47 -14.71
C ILE A 29 9.51 5.12 -14.81
N ALA A 30 10.84 5.15 -14.75
CA ALA A 30 11.66 3.97 -14.56
C ALA A 30 12.80 4.27 -13.59
N ILE A 31 13.27 3.24 -12.88
CA ILE A 31 14.38 3.35 -11.93
C ILE A 31 15.70 3.34 -12.71
N GLY A 32 16.48 4.41 -12.56
CA GLY A 32 17.77 4.61 -13.22
C GLY A 32 18.92 4.08 -12.38
N GLU A 33 19.10 4.63 -11.19
CA GLU A 33 20.20 4.35 -10.27
C GLU A 33 19.67 3.80 -8.94
N THR A 34 20.42 2.89 -8.32
CA THR A 34 20.03 2.21 -7.06
C THR A 34 21.25 2.11 -6.14
N TYR A 35 21.58 0.93 -5.61
CA TYR A 35 22.78 0.69 -4.84
C TYR A 35 24.04 0.96 -5.67
N ARG A 36 25.06 1.54 -5.01
CA ARG A 36 26.35 1.87 -5.61
C ARG A 36 27.48 1.44 -4.70
N THR A 37 28.48 0.72 -5.20
CA THR A 37 29.66 0.34 -4.43
C THR A 37 30.61 1.52 -4.20
N VAL A 38 31.64 1.33 -3.37
CA VAL A 38 32.71 2.32 -3.17
C VAL A 38 33.43 2.61 -4.49
N GLU A 39 33.82 1.56 -5.22
CA GLU A 39 34.57 1.66 -6.47
C GLU A 39 33.76 2.40 -7.54
N GLU A 40 32.46 2.11 -7.62
CA GLU A 40 31.56 2.81 -8.53
C GLU A 40 31.39 4.29 -8.15
N GLN A 41 31.27 4.61 -6.87
CA GLN A 41 31.19 6.00 -6.40
C GLN A 41 32.50 6.76 -6.66
N ASP A 42 33.66 6.13 -6.44
CA ASP A 42 34.97 6.72 -6.75
C ASP A 42 35.16 6.94 -8.26
N ALA A 43 34.66 6.04 -9.09
CA ALA A 43 34.67 6.21 -10.55
C ALA A 43 33.84 7.42 -11.00
N LEU A 44 32.69 7.68 -10.37
CA LEU A 44 31.89 8.88 -10.61
C LEU A 44 32.57 10.15 -10.06
N TYR A 45 33.19 10.06 -8.88
CA TYR A 45 33.93 11.17 -8.29
C TYR A 45 35.12 11.59 -9.19
N ALA A 46 35.76 10.63 -9.86
CA ALA A 46 36.85 10.90 -10.80
C ALA A 46 36.44 11.71 -12.05
N GLN A 47 35.17 11.68 -12.47
CA GLN A 47 34.68 12.40 -13.65
C GLN A 47 34.80 13.93 -13.46
N GLY A 48 35.32 14.62 -14.46
CA GLY A 48 35.61 16.05 -14.41
C GLY A 48 36.71 16.44 -13.41
N ARG A 49 37.47 15.46 -12.91
CA ARG A 49 38.63 15.63 -12.03
C ARG A 49 39.86 14.96 -12.62
N THR A 50 39.88 13.63 -12.62
CA THR A 50 40.97 12.79 -13.14
C THR A 50 40.56 11.99 -14.38
N LYS A 51 39.27 11.98 -14.73
CA LYS A 51 38.73 11.44 -15.99
C LYS A 51 37.91 12.50 -16.74
N PRO A 52 37.85 12.47 -18.08
CA PRO A 52 36.97 13.35 -18.85
C PRO A 52 35.48 13.19 -18.47
N GLY A 53 34.69 14.26 -18.64
CA GLY A 53 33.25 14.29 -18.34
C GLY A 53 32.86 15.38 -17.34
N ASN A 54 31.56 15.56 -17.14
CA ASN A 54 31.04 16.51 -16.15
C ASN A 54 31.18 15.96 -14.73
N LYS A 55 31.39 16.85 -13.75
CA LYS A 55 31.32 16.45 -12.33
C LYS A 55 29.88 16.13 -11.96
N VAL A 56 29.61 14.85 -11.70
CA VAL A 56 28.26 14.36 -11.32
C VAL A 56 28.12 14.12 -9.82
N THR A 57 29.21 14.16 -9.07
CA THR A 57 29.20 14.03 -7.61
C THR A 57 30.37 14.75 -6.96
N ASN A 58 30.19 15.12 -5.70
CA ASN A 58 31.22 15.70 -4.82
C ASN A 58 31.70 14.74 -3.73
N ALA A 59 31.15 13.51 -3.67
CA ALA A 59 31.45 12.54 -2.63
C ALA A 59 32.44 11.48 -3.12
N PRO A 60 33.64 11.36 -2.52
CA PRO A 60 34.49 10.18 -2.69
C PRO A 60 33.80 8.95 -2.08
N GLY A 61 33.98 7.78 -2.70
CA GLY A 61 33.41 6.51 -2.30
C GLY A 61 33.77 6.11 -0.88
N SER A 62 35.05 6.26 -0.50
CA SER A 62 35.56 5.91 0.83
C SER A 62 34.91 6.68 1.99
N THR A 63 34.23 7.79 1.70
CA THR A 63 33.55 8.60 2.71
C THR A 63 32.13 8.16 3.01
N TYR A 64 31.55 7.24 2.22
CA TYR A 64 30.14 6.83 2.29
C TYR A 64 29.15 8.00 2.29
N SER A 65 29.46 9.08 1.58
CA SER A 65 28.67 10.33 1.63
C SER A 65 27.47 10.36 0.69
N SER A 66 27.21 9.26 -0.02
CA SER A 66 26.03 9.08 -0.88
C SER A 66 25.08 8.03 -0.29
N TYR A 67 23.79 8.32 -0.23
CA TYR A 67 22.78 7.34 0.23
C TYR A 67 22.62 6.13 -0.69
N HIS A 68 23.06 6.21 -1.95
CA HIS A 68 23.16 5.04 -2.83
C HIS A 68 24.11 3.99 -2.28
N GLN A 69 25.20 4.41 -1.61
CA GLN A 69 26.15 3.49 -0.99
C GLN A 69 25.56 2.80 0.24
N TRP A 70 24.59 3.42 0.91
CA TRP A 70 23.85 2.84 2.02
C TRP A 70 22.68 1.96 1.56
N GLY A 71 22.38 1.90 0.24
CA GLY A 71 21.24 1.17 -0.29
C GLY A 71 19.89 1.75 0.14
N THR A 72 19.83 3.04 0.49
CA THR A 72 18.61 3.72 0.97
C THR A 72 18.14 4.83 0.05
N ALA A 73 18.68 4.89 -1.18
CA ALA A 73 18.25 5.84 -2.21
C ALA A 73 18.16 5.18 -3.59
N PHE A 74 17.36 5.80 -4.46
CA PHE A 74 17.27 5.47 -5.88
C PHE A 74 16.95 6.74 -6.68
N ASP A 75 17.36 6.74 -7.94
CA ASP A 75 17.01 7.79 -8.90
C ASP A 75 16.04 7.26 -9.93
N ILE A 76 15.12 8.11 -10.37
CA ILE A 76 14.20 7.81 -11.45
C ILE A 76 14.51 8.63 -12.71
N TYR A 77 13.99 8.17 -13.83
CA TYR A 77 13.91 8.97 -15.05
C TYR A 77 12.53 8.83 -15.68
N ARG A 78 12.18 9.82 -16.50
CA ARG A 78 10.95 9.86 -17.28
C ARG A 78 11.04 8.84 -18.42
N ASN A 79 10.03 7.97 -18.53
CA ASN A 79 10.03 6.81 -19.43
C ASN A 79 8.80 6.79 -20.37
N ASP A 80 8.41 7.95 -20.89
CA ASP A 80 7.32 8.11 -21.86
C ASP A 80 7.80 8.46 -23.28
N GLY A 81 9.11 8.36 -23.53
CA GLY A 81 9.72 8.68 -24.82
C GLY A 81 9.98 10.17 -25.07
N LEU A 82 9.61 11.07 -24.15
CA LEU A 82 9.81 12.52 -24.30
C LEU A 82 11.17 13.03 -23.80
N GLY A 83 12.04 12.11 -23.39
CA GLY A 83 13.38 12.38 -22.85
C GLY A 83 13.47 12.17 -21.34
N ALA A 84 14.52 11.49 -20.90
CA ALA A 84 14.71 10.98 -19.54
C ALA A 84 14.64 12.05 -18.44
N TYR A 85 15.03 13.29 -18.74
CA TYR A 85 15.07 14.40 -17.80
C TYR A 85 14.21 15.59 -18.23
N ASN A 86 13.25 15.35 -19.12
CA ASN A 86 12.33 16.38 -19.60
C ASN A 86 11.27 16.73 -18.54
N GLU A 87 11.27 18.00 -18.09
CA GLU A 87 10.41 18.50 -17.02
C GLU A 87 9.08 19.11 -17.51
N ALA A 88 8.74 18.95 -18.79
CA ALA A 88 7.47 19.42 -19.34
C ALA A 88 6.28 18.93 -18.50
N GLY A 89 5.41 19.86 -18.09
CA GLY A 89 4.25 19.58 -17.25
C GLY A 89 4.57 19.39 -15.77
N ASN A 90 5.71 19.89 -15.29
CA ASN A 90 6.18 19.71 -13.91
C ASN A 90 6.28 18.22 -13.52
N PHE A 91 6.87 17.42 -14.42
CA PHE A 91 6.84 15.97 -14.36
C PHE A 91 7.43 15.44 -13.03
N PHE A 92 8.69 15.78 -12.73
CA PHE A 92 9.35 15.34 -11.51
C PHE A 92 8.71 15.96 -10.27
N GLY A 93 8.16 17.17 -10.35
CA GLY A 93 7.39 17.75 -9.24
C GLY A 93 6.14 16.94 -8.87
N ARG A 94 5.40 16.45 -9.87
CA ARG A 94 4.23 15.60 -9.66
C ARG A 94 4.61 14.23 -9.10
N VAL A 95 5.66 13.61 -9.64
CA VAL A 95 6.17 12.33 -9.11
C VAL A 95 6.74 12.51 -7.69
N GLY A 96 7.44 13.62 -7.44
CA GLY A 96 7.96 14.02 -6.14
C GLY A 96 6.88 14.07 -5.06
N ALA A 97 5.74 14.70 -5.36
CA ALA A 97 4.60 14.75 -4.45
C ALA A 97 4.04 13.37 -4.11
N ILE A 98 3.97 12.45 -5.09
CA ILE A 98 3.58 11.05 -4.85
C ILE A 98 4.58 10.38 -3.91
N GLY A 99 5.88 10.52 -4.18
CA GLY A 99 6.95 9.96 -3.33
C GLY A 99 6.86 10.43 -1.89
N VAL A 100 6.67 11.73 -1.67
CA VAL A 100 6.47 12.30 -0.32
C VAL A 100 5.24 11.70 0.36
N ASN A 101 4.10 11.60 -0.35
CA ASN A 101 2.86 11.07 0.20
C ASN A 101 2.96 9.59 0.61
N ILE A 102 3.83 8.81 -0.04
CA ILE A 102 4.05 7.40 0.32
C ILE A 102 5.17 7.20 1.34
N GLY A 103 5.78 8.28 1.84
CA GLY A 103 6.78 8.25 2.91
C GLY A 103 8.24 8.25 2.46
N LEU A 104 8.53 8.59 1.20
CA LEU A 104 9.90 8.87 0.74
C LEU A 104 10.27 10.33 1.01
N GLU A 105 11.54 10.58 1.27
CA GLU A 105 12.12 11.90 1.08
C GLU A 105 12.43 12.09 -0.42
N TRP A 106 12.13 13.28 -0.94
CA TRP A 106 12.36 13.64 -2.34
C TRP A 106 13.41 14.76 -2.45
N GLY A 107 14.44 14.55 -3.27
CA GLY A 107 15.54 15.49 -3.46
C GLY A 107 15.14 16.82 -4.12
N GLY A 108 13.97 16.86 -4.77
CA GLY A 108 13.39 18.11 -5.28
C GLY A 108 12.97 19.10 -4.18
N ASN A 109 12.80 18.65 -2.94
CA ASN A 109 12.48 19.51 -1.78
C ASN A 109 13.73 20.10 -1.09
N TRP A 110 14.93 19.71 -1.51
CA TRP A 110 16.16 20.23 -0.90
C TRP A 110 16.41 21.70 -1.27
N LYS A 111 17.10 22.43 -0.39
CA LYS A 111 17.45 23.83 -0.67
C LYS A 111 18.59 23.95 -1.69
N SER A 112 19.62 23.11 -1.55
CA SER A 112 20.76 23.04 -2.46
C SER A 112 21.64 21.82 -2.13
N PRO A 113 22.12 21.07 -3.13
CA PRO A 113 21.62 21.07 -4.51
C PRO A 113 20.19 20.51 -4.56
N VAL A 114 19.38 20.98 -5.50
CA VAL A 114 18.06 20.38 -5.79
C VAL A 114 18.29 19.18 -6.70
N ASP A 115 17.83 17.99 -6.30
CA ASP A 115 18.01 16.75 -7.06
C ASP A 115 16.65 16.08 -7.33
N LYS A 116 15.99 16.49 -8.42
CA LYS A 116 14.61 16.09 -8.71
C LYS A 116 14.44 14.59 -9.04
N PRO A 117 15.39 13.90 -9.69
CA PRO A 117 15.35 12.45 -9.86
C PRO A 117 15.44 11.63 -8.56
N HIS A 118 16.01 12.20 -7.50
CA HIS A 118 16.45 11.45 -6.32
C HIS A 118 15.35 11.23 -5.28
N PHE A 119 15.26 10.01 -4.78
CA PHE A 119 14.42 9.64 -3.62
C PHE A 119 15.22 8.83 -2.60
N GLN A 120 14.90 9.00 -1.32
CA GLN A 120 15.55 8.24 -0.23
C GLN A 120 14.62 7.96 0.95
N LEU A 121 15.06 7.05 1.83
CA LEU A 121 14.43 6.85 3.14
C LEU A 121 14.75 8.06 4.06
N PRO A 122 13.75 8.64 4.75
CA PRO A 122 13.94 9.88 5.54
C PRO A 122 14.60 9.68 6.91
N ASP A 123 14.76 8.44 7.37
CA ASP A 123 14.98 8.07 8.78
C ASP A 123 16.28 8.62 9.39
N TRP A 124 17.24 8.97 8.55
CA TRP A 124 18.55 9.47 8.98
C TRP A 124 18.82 10.93 8.55
N GLY A 125 17.76 11.63 8.13
CA GLY A 125 17.81 12.99 7.62
C GLY A 125 18.31 13.09 6.18
N SER A 126 18.34 14.31 5.64
CA SER A 126 18.70 14.57 4.24
C SER A 126 20.18 14.35 3.91
N SER A 127 21.03 14.10 4.91
CA SER A 127 22.47 13.86 4.73
C SER A 127 22.93 12.62 5.48
N THR A 128 23.91 11.91 4.91
CA THR A 128 24.45 10.66 5.49
C THR A 128 25.07 10.79 6.88
N SER A 129 25.21 12.01 7.42
CA SER A 129 25.65 12.28 8.79
C SER A 129 24.82 11.53 9.83
N GLY A 130 23.51 11.37 9.64
CA GLY A 130 22.65 10.65 10.59
C GLY A 130 22.93 9.15 10.61
N ILE A 131 23.04 8.52 9.45
CA ILE A 131 23.23 7.06 9.34
C ILE A 131 24.64 6.65 9.78
N LYS A 132 25.65 7.49 9.50
CA LYS A 132 27.04 7.30 9.94
C LYS A 132 27.23 7.41 11.46
N LYS A 133 26.35 8.12 12.18
CA LYS A 133 26.39 8.16 13.65
C LYS A 133 25.94 6.84 14.28
N VAL A 134 25.12 6.07 13.56
CA VAL A 134 24.52 4.84 14.07
C VAL A 134 25.30 3.61 13.60
N TYR A 135 25.77 3.62 12.35
CA TYR A 135 26.42 2.47 11.73
C TYR A 135 27.82 2.81 11.24
N ALA A 136 28.77 1.91 11.50
CA ALA A 136 30.17 2.09 11.15
C ALA A 136 30.42 2.05 9.63
N SER A 137 29.62 1.30 8.87
CA SER A 137 29.72 1.20 7.41
C SER A 137 28.39 0.77 6.77
N PRO A 138 28.22 0.95 5.44
CA PRO A 138 27.07 0.41 4.73
C PRO A 138 26.90 -1.11 4.89
N GLU A 139 27.98 -1.88 4.96
CA GLU A 139 27.94 -3.33 5.17
C GLU A 139 27.43 -3.67 6.57
N ALA A 140 27.88 -2.92 7.59
CA ALA A 140 27.37 -3.07 8.95
C ALA A 140 25.87 -2.75 9.01
N PHE A 141 25.42 -1.70 8.34
CA PHE A 141 24.00 -1.37 8.21
C PHE A 141 23.22 -2.45 7.44
N LYS A 142 23.75 -2.95 6.33
CA LYS A 142 23.09 -4.00 5.53
C LYS A 142 22.90 -5.30 6.31
N LYS A 143 23.79 -5.63 7.25
CA LYS A 143 23.61 -6.76 8.18
C LYS A 143 22.46 -6.57 9.17
N THR A 144 22.04 -5.33 9.46
CA THR A 144 20.87 -5.07 10.29
C THR A 144 19.57 -5.09 9.50
N TRP A 145 19.64 -5.20 8.18
CA TRP A 145 18.44 -5.46 7.41
C TRP A 145 18.00 -6.85 7.82
N VAL A 146 16.91 -6.90 8.56
CA VAL A 146 16.17 -8.14 8.69
C VAL A 146 15.93 -8.56 7.24
N PRO A 147 16.27 -9.79 6.83
CA PRO A 147 15.60 -10.36 5.68
C PRO A 147 14.14 -10.30 6.11
N GLU A 148 13.44 -9.30 5.61
CA GLU A 148 12.01 -9.30 5.65
C GLU A 148 11.70 -10.54 4.81
N VAL A 149 11.58 -11.69 5.49
CA VAL A 149 10.61 -12.68 5.10
C VAL A 149 9.43 -11.79 4.79
N LEU A 150 9.10 -11.73 3.51
CA LEU A 150 7.77 -11.45 3.06
C LEU A 150 6.89 -12.39 3.88
N GLU A 151 6.57 -12.02 5.14
CA GLU A 151 5.37 -12.40 5.83
C GLU A 151 4.34 -11.88 4.86
N LYS A 152 4.00 -12.76 3.91
CA LYS A 152 3.02 -12.63 2.86
C LYS A 152 1.92 -11.78 3.47
N LYS A 153 1.92 -10.47 3.17
CA LYS A 153 1.11 -9.49 3.90
C LYS A 153 -0.27 -10.09 4.00
N LYS A 154 -0.70 -10.42 5.23
CA LYS A 154 -1.87 -11.26 5.45
C LYS A 154 -3.03 -10.56 4.77
N SER A 155 -3.51 -11.12 3.67
CA SER A 155 -4.68 -10.65 2.95
C SER A 155 -5.80 -11.65 3.15
N GLY A 156 -7.03 -11.15 3.21
CA GLY A 156 -8.22 -11.96 3.38
C GLY A 156 -8.44 -12.45 4.81
N TRP A 157 -9.22 -13.52 4.91
CA TRP A 157 -9.72 -14.06 6.17
C TRP A 157 -8.62 -14.64 7.07
N LYS A 158 -8.68 -14.28 8.35
CA LYS A 158 -7.83 -14.85 9.41
C LYS A 158 -8.62 -15.02 10.69
N GLU A 159 -8.54 -16.21 11.27
CA GLU A 159 -9.08 -16.47 12.60
C GLU A 159 -8.02 -16.14 13.66
N LYS A 160 -8.39 -15.31 14.64
CA LYS A 160 -7.52 -14.93 15.76
C LYS A 160 -8.36 -14.49 16.97
N ASP A 161 -7.90 -14.82 18.18
CA ASP A 161 -8.49 -14.36 19.45
C ASP A 161 -9.99 -14.72 19.57
N GLY A 162 -10.39 -15.87 19.01
CA GLY A 162 -11.77 -16.37 19.05
C GLY A 162 -12.72 -15.72 18.02
N GLY A 163 -12.20 -15.04 17.00
CA GLY A 163 -13.03 -14.45 15.95
C GLY A 163 -12.34 -14.33 14.60
N TRP A 164 -13.14 -14.13 13.55
CA TRP A 164 -12.65 -13.91 12.20
C TRP A 164 -12.35 -12.43 11.95
N ARG A 165 -11.22 -12.16 11.30
CA ARG A 165 -10.76 -10.83 10.87
C ARG A 165 -10.53 -10.85 9.37
N PHE A 166 -10.66 -9.70 8.73
CA PHE A 166 -10.30 -9.52 7.32
C PHE A 166 -9.22 -8.45 7.18
N TYR A 167 -8.28 -8.66 6.27
CA TYR A 167 -7.13 -7.78 6.05
C TYR A 167 -7.01 -7.39 4.58
N TYR A 168 -6.81 -6.10 4.33
CA TYR A 168 -6.51 -5.59 2.98
C TYR A 168 -5.01 -5.83 2.67
N GLY A 169 -4.72 -6.44 1.51
CA GLY A 169 -3.40 -6.98 1.17
C GLY A 169 -2.29 -5.94 1.03
N ASP A 170 -2.67 -4.68 0.86
CA ASP A 170 -1.80 -3.56 0.53
C ASP A 170 -1.13 -3.00 1.80
N THR A 171 -1.91 -2.90 2.88
CA THR A 171 -1.55 -2.21 4.12
C THR A 171 -1.27 -3.17 5.26
N GLY A 172 -1.82 -4.40 5.23
CA GLY A 172 -1.76 -5.32 6.37
C GLY A 172 -2.62 -4.89 7.56
N GLU A 173 -3.47 -3.87 7.38
CA GLU A 173 -4.44 -3.42 8.37
C GLU A 173 -5.68 -4.31 8.34
N CYS A 174 -6.21 -4.65 9.52
CA CYS A 174 -7.50 -5.34 9.59
C CYS A 174 -8.67 -4.36 9.52
N VAL A 175 -9.73 -4.77 8.84
CA VAL A 175 -10.99 -4.03 8.72
C VAL A 175 -11.64 -3.86 10.09
N ARG A 176 -12.16 -2.66 10.38
CA ARG A 176 -12.82 -2.30 11.63
C ARG A 176 -13.94 -1.30 11.36
N ASN A 177 -15.10 -1.50 12.00
CA ASN A 177 -16.30 -0.68 11.82
C ASN A 177 -16.67 -0.47 10.34
N ASP A 178 -16.54 -1.53 9.54
CA ASP A 178 -16.77 -1.42 8.11
C ASP A 178 -17.26 -2.74 7.50
N TRP A 179 -17.88 -2.62 6.33
CA TRP A 179 -18.35 -3.72 5.52
C TRP A 179 -17.25 -4.24 4.59
N VAL A 180 -17.19 -5.56 4.42
CA VAL A 180 -16.37 -6.20 3.39
C VAL A 180 -17.27 -7.00 2.47
N LYS A 181 -17.10 -6.80 1.16
CA LYS A 181 -17.66 -7.71 0.16
C LYS A 181 -16.61 -8.71 -0.26
N ASP A 182 -16.85 -9.99 0.00
CA ASP A 182 -15.97 -11.08 -0.40
C ASP A 182 -16.79 -12.19 -1.07
N HIS A 183 -16.36 -12.63 -2.26
CA HIS A 183 -17.05 -13.66 -3.05
C HIS A 183 -18.57 -13.42 -3.23
N GLY A 184 -18.97 -12.16 -3.39
CA GLY A 184 -20.37 -11.77 -3.59
C GLY A 184 -21.21 -11.60 -2.32
N LYS A 185 -20.69 -11.99 -1.16
CA LYS A 185 -21.34 -11.86 0.15
C LYS A 185 -20.80 -10.65 0.92
N TRP A 186 -21.64 -10.06 1.75
CA TRP A 186 -21.28 -8.93 2.62
C TRP A 186 -21.08 -9.38 4.06
N TYR A 187 -20.07 -8.81 4.72
CA TYR A 187 -19.69 -9.13 6.09
C TYR A 187 -19.43 -7.83 6.86
N TRP A 188 -19.86 -7.75 8.11
CA TRP A 188 -19.61 -6.58 8.96
C TRP A 188 -18.53 -6.88 10.01
N PHE A 189 -17.57 -5.97 10.18
CA PHE A 189 -16.53 -6.05 11.20
C PHE A 189 -16.72 -4.97 12.26
N ASN A 190 -16.71 -5.37 13.54
CA ASN A 190 -16.87 -4.44 14.66
C ASN A 190 -15.60 -3.58 14.91
N ALA A 191 -15.63 -2.73 15.95
CA ALA A 191 -14.50 -1.86 16.30
C ALA A 191 -13.22 -2.61 16.67
N ALA A 192 -13.34 -3.84 17.18
CA ALA A 192 -12.19 -4.71 17.44
C ALA A 192 -11.65 -5.38 16.17
N GLY A 193 -12.36 -5.27 15.05
CA GLY A 193 -12.06 -5.88 13.76
C GLY A 193 -12.48 -7.34 13.67
N ILE A 194 -13.44 -7.76 14.48
CA ILE A 194 -13.99 -9.11 14.51
C ILE A 194 -15.30 -9.12 13.70
N MET A 195 -15.45 -10.13 12.84
CA MET A 195 -16.65 -10.39 12.06
C MET A 195 -17.84 -10.64 12.99
N VAL A 196 -18.93 -9.94 12.72
CA VAL A 196 -20.19 -10.11 13.44
C VAL A 196 -20.99 -11.26 12.81
N THR A 197 -21.54 -12.14 13.66
CA THR A 197 -22.32 -13.32 13.25
C THR A 197 -23.53 -13.51 14.16
N ASN A 198 -24.54 -14.24 13.67
CA ASN A 198 -25.75 -14.64 14.40
C ASN A 198 -26.51 -13.50 15.10
N THR A 199 -26.46 -12.28 14.57
CA THR A 199 -27.07 -11.13 15.24
C THR A 199 -27.47 -10.03 14.27
N TRP A 200 -28.36 -9.17 14.76
CA TRP A 200 -28.74 -7.94 14.11
C TRP A 200 -27.69 -6.85 14.34
N TYR A 201 -27.40 -6.09 13.28
CA TYR A 201 -26.53 -4.92 13.34
C TYR A 201 -27.22 -3.71 12.72
N GLN A 202 -27.14 -2.57 13.38
CA GLN A 202 -27.71 -1.31 12.88
C GLN A 202 -26.61 -0.48 12.22
N TYR A 203 -26.81 -0.15 10.94
CA TYR A 203 -25.91 0.69 10.15
C TYR A 203 -26.72 1.73 9.37
N ASN A 204 -26.36 3.01 9.49
CA ASN A 204 -27.07 4.12 8.83
C ASN A 204 -28.60 4.06 9.00
N SER A 205 -29.06 3.85 10.24
CA SER A 205 -30.49 3.75 10.61
C SER A 205 -31.26 2.55 10.05
N ALA A 206 -30.61 1.62 9.35
CA ALA A 206 -31.22 0.36 8.90
C ALA A 206 -30.66 -0.83 9.68
N TRP A 207 -31.47 -1.87 9.82
CA TRP A 207 -31.08 -3.12 10.50
C TRP A 207 -30.74 -4.19 9.47
N TYR A 208 -29.63 -4.91 9.70
CA TYR A 208 -29.13 -5.99 8.86
C TYR A 208 -28.89 -7.20 9.74
N TYR A 209 -29.24 -8.40 9.27
CA TYR A 209 -28.94 -9.63 10.01
C TYR A 209 -27.69 -10.30 9.42
N LEU A 210 -26.71 -10.59 10.28
CA LEU A 210 -25.52 -11.33 9.92
C LEU A 210 -25.73 -12.78 10.35
N GLY A 211 -25.74 -13.71 9.39
CA GLY A 211 -26.01 -15.11 9.63
C GLY A 211 -24.90 -15.85 10.41
N PRO A 212 -25.03 -17.18 10.56
CA PRO A 212 -24.04 -17.99 11.26
C PRO A 212 -22.66 -18.00 10.61
N ASP A 213 -22.60 -17.90 9.27
CA ASP A 213 -21.35 -17.76 8.50
C ASP A 213 -20.86 -16.29 8.44
N GLY A 214 -21.55 -15.37 9.10
CA GLY A 214 -21.29 -13.94 9.08
C GLY A 214 -21.75 -13.21 7.82
N ALA A 215 -22.28 -13.93 6.83
CA ALA A 215 -22.81 -13.31 5.64
C ALA A 215 -24.10 -12.56 5.98
N MET A 216 -24.24 -11.35 5.46
CA MET A 216 -25.47 -10.57 5.55
C MET A 216 -26.59 -11.29 4.81
N CYS A 217 -27.69 -11.54 5.50
CA CYS A 217 -28.90 -12.08 4.89
C CYS A 217 -29.47 -11.05 3.90
N GLN A 218 -29.76 -11.52 2.69
CA GLN A 218 -30.45 -10.76 1.64
C GLN A 218 -31.55 -11.61 1.07
N SER A 219 -32.62 -10.94 0.64
CA SER A 219 -33.78 -11.52 -0.01
C SER A 219 -34.34 -12.79 0.66
N GLN A 220 -34.61 -12.75 1.97
CA GLN A 220 -35.05 -13.94 2.71
C GLN A 220 -35.82 -13.61 4.00
N LEU A 221 -36.41 -14.64 4.60
CA LEU A 221 -36.91 -14.61 5.98
C LEU A 221 -35.79 -15.01 6.95
N VAL A 222 -35.73 -14.33 8.10
CA VAL A 222 -34.75 -14.56 9.16
C VAL A 222 -35.50 -14.96 10.42
N GLU A 223 -35.18 -16.12 10.99
CA GLU A 223 -35.63 -16.49 12.33
C GLU A 223 -34.58 -16.07 13.36
N ASN A 224 -35.00 -15.34 14.39
CA ASN A 224 -34.12 -14.95 15.49
C ASN A 224 -34.91 -14.95 16.81
N SER A 225 -34.56 -15.88 17.69
CA SER A 225 -35.17 -16.06 19.01
C SER A 225 -36.70 -16.28 18.94
N GLY A 226 -37.15 -17.14 18.02
CA GLY A 226 -38.56 -17.51 17.87
C GLY A 226 -39.42 -16.45 17.15
N LYS A 227 -38.79 -15.39 16.63
CA LYS A 227 -39.44 -14.36 15.82
C LYS A 227 -38.95 -14.45 14.37
N ILE A 228 -39.87 -14.21 13.44
CA ILE A 228 -39.57 -14.22 12.00
C ILE A 228 -39.57 -12.77 11.50
N TYR A 229 -38.50 -12.40 10.80
CA TYR A 229 -38.29 -11.11 10.17
C TYR A 229 -38.12 -11.30 8.66
N ALA A 230 -38.31 -10.26 7.87
CA ALA A 230 -38.01 -10.26 6.44
C ALA A 230 -36.91 -9.23 6.15
N VAL A 231 -35.99 -9.56 5.24
CA VAL A 231 -34.97 -8.64 4.72
C VAL A 231 -35.09 -8.50 3.21
N ASP A 232 -34.87 -7.29 2.69
CA ASP A 232 -34.94 -6.98 1.26
C ASP A 232 -33.68 -7.41 0.48
N SER A 233 -33.60 -7.06 -0.80
CA SER A 233 -32.45 -7.37 -1.66
C SER A 233 -31.17 -6.63 -1.27
N ASP A 234 -31.27 -5.52 -0.55
CA ASP A 234 -30.12 -4.80 0.01
C ASP A 234 -29.76 -5.33 1.42
N GLY A 235 -30.53 -6.28 1.96
CA GLY A 235 -30.37 -6.87 3.28
C GLY A 235 -30.99 -6.08 4.43
N LYS A 236 -31.76 -5.02 4.13
CA LYS A 236 -32.40 -4.19 5.16
C LYS A 236 -33.64 -4.89 5.69
N MET A 237 -33.82 -4.84 7.01
CA MET A 237 -35.02 -5.31 7.69
C MET A 237 -36.26 -4.55 7.21
N ILE A 238 -37.28 -5.29 6.79
CA ILE A 238 -38.56 -4.75 6.36
C ILE A 238 -39.45 -4.53 7.59
N THR A 239 -40.02 -3.34 7.70
CA THR A 239 -41.01 -2.99 8.75
C THR A 239 -42.43 -2.81 8.20
N GLU A 240 -42.57 -2.70 6.88
CA GLU A 240 -43.86 -2.61 6.21
C GLU A 240 -44.56 -3.99 6.10
N PRO A 241 -45.89 -4.04 5.94
CA PRO A 241 -46.62 -5.30 5.79
C PRO A 241 -46.09 -6.18 4.63
N VAL A 242 -45.80 -7.44 4.95
CA VAL A 242 -45.32 -8.47 4.02
C VAL A 242 -46.46 -9.48 3.76
N LYS A 243 -46.78 -9.76 2.50
CA LYS A 243 -47.74 -10.81 2.11
C LYS A 243 -47.02 -12.04 1.59
N LEU A 244 -47.09 -13.14 2.33
CA LEU A 244 -46.55 -14.44 1.90
C LEU A 244 -47.62 -15.21 1.11
N THR A 245 -47.26 -15.74 -0.04
CA THR A 245 -48.16 -16.53 -0.91
C THR A 245 -47.52 -17.86 -1.23
N PRO A 246 -48.16 -19.00 -0.94
CA PRO A 246 -47.62 -20.30 -1.32
C PRO A 246 -47.69 -20.50 -2.85
N ASP A 247 -46.69 -21.16 -3.42
CA ASP A 247 -46.77 -21.70 -4.77
C ASP A 247 -47.48 -23.07 -4.80
N GLN A 248 -47.45 -23.74 -5.96
CA GLN A 248 -48.12 -25.03 -6.16
C GLN A 248 -47.59 -26.15 -5.25
N ASP A 249 -46.36 -26.01 -4.76
CA ASP A 249 -45.71 -26.98 -3.86
C ASP A 249 -45.80 -26.53 -2.38
N GLY A 250 -46.47 -25.41 -2.11
CA GLY A 250 -46.65 -24.86 -0.76
C GLY A 250 -45.48 -24.02 -0.26
N VAL A 251 -44.48 -23.71 -1.10
CA VAL A 251 -43.35 -22.87 -0.72
C VAL A 251 -43.81 -21.42 -0.64
N LEU A 252 -43.58 -20.78 0.50
CA LEU A 252 -43.96 -19.38 0.70
C LEU A 252 -43.07 -18.45 -0.12
N GLN A 253 -43.69 -17.73 -1.04
CA GLN A 253 -43.07 -16.69 -1.87
C GLN A 253 -43.44 -15.30 -1.33
N TYR A 254 -42.51 -14.35 -1.44
CA TYR A 254 -42.76 -12.94 -1.18
C TYR A 254 -42.46 -12.10 -2.44
N PRO A 255 -43.41 -11.31 -2.98
CA PRO A 255 -43.23 -10.59 -4.26
C PRO A 255 -42.16 -9.49 -4.28
N GLY A 256 -41.52 -9.18 -3.15
CA GLY A 256 -40.46 -8.17 -3.04
C GLY A 256 -39.04 -8.72 -3.04
N LEU A 257 -38.86 -10.05 -3.13
CA LEU A 257 -37.55 -10.68 -3.26
C LEU A 257 -37.19 -10.74 -4.74
N VAL A 258 -36.35 -9.83 -5.21
CA VAL A 258 -35.81 -9.93 -6.57
C VAL A 258 -34.95 -11.20 -6.61
N LYS A 259 -35.27 -12.09 -7.57
CA LYS A 259 -34.48 -13.27 -7.94
C LYS A 259 -33.11 -12.89 -8.47
#